data_AF-K9VST7-F1
#
_entry.id   AF-K9VST7-F1
#
_cell.length_a   1.000
_cell.length_b   1.000
_cell.length_c   1.000
_cell.angle_alpha   90.00
_cell.angle_beta   90.00
_cell.angle_gamma   90.00
#
_symmetry.space_group_name_H-M   'P 1'
#
loop_
_entity.id
_entity.type
_entity.pdbx_description
1 polymer ?
#
loop_
_entity_poly.entity_id
_entity_poly.type
_entity_poly.pdbx_seq_one_letter_code
_entity_poly.pdbx_strand_id
1 'polypeptide(L)'
;MPLPRQYPVFLTTTISITLLIVSCSDSKVNQCQKITNVTNKAASEAKAFAGGGKAKNPDAMLLAADTMDKAAKEMAAINVSDSKLKEYKTGFIKMYRDTSKSTREFAAALRKKERPAVESTLQNLKQAIAPEPSLLNGLKTYCQG
;
A
#
# COMPACT_ATOMS: atom_id res chain seq x y z
N MET A 1 -86.69 -18.94 5.06
CA MET A 1 -85.46 -18.51 4.36
C MET A 1 -85.30 -17.02 4.62
N PRO A 2 -84.14 -16.55 5.13
CA PRO A 2 -82.87 -16.53 4.37
C PRO A 2 -81.65 -17.07 5.14
N LEU A 3 -80.60 -17.43 4.41
CA LEU A 3 -79.27 -17.83 4.89
C LEU A 3 -78.34 -16.61 4.93
N PRO A 4 -77.42 -16.47 5.91
CA PRO A 4 -76.43 -15.42 5.90
C PRO A 4 -75.23 -15.80 5.02
N ARG A 5 -74.84 -14.82 4.20
CA ARG A 5 -73.77 -14.83 3.20
C ARG A 5 -72.40 -14.76 3.91
N GLN A 6 -71.56 -15.77 3.71
CA GLN A 6 -70.17 -15.75 4.19
C GLN A 6 -69.27 -15.03 3.17
N TYR A 7 -68.47 -14.08 3.65
CA TYR A 7 -67.42 -13.40 2.88
C TYR A 7 -66.05 -14.00 3.25
N PRO A 8 -65.23 -14.44 2.29
CA PRO A 8 -63.88 -14.88 2.59
C PRO A 8 -62.98 -13.68 2.82
N VAL A 9 -62.50 -13.53 4.05
CA VAL A 9 -61.44 -12.59 4.42
C VAL A 9 -60.13 -13.15 3.89
N PHE A 10 -59.64 -12.59 2.77
CA PHE A 10 -58.30 -12.87 2.27
C PHE A 10 -57.27 -12.21 3.19
N LEU A 11 -56.66 -13.00 4.05
CA LEU A 11 -55.53 -12.61 4.90
C LEU A 11 -54.26 -12.62 4.03
N THR A 12 -53.83 -11.45 3.55
CA THR A 12 -52.57 -11.31 2.82
C THR A 12 -51.40 -11.32 3.81
N THR A 13 -50.67 -12.43 3.89
CA THR A 13 -49.41 -12.52 4.63
C THR A 13 -48.31 -11.83 3.82
N THR A 14 -47.92 -10.63 4.25
CA THR A 14 -46.73 -9.95 3.70
C THR A 14 -45.47 -10.65 4.18
N ILE A 15 -44.85 -11.44 3.31
CA ILE A 15 -43.50 -12.00 3.53
C ILE A 15 -42.51 -10.86 3.35
N SER A 16 -42.07 -10.25 4.46
CA SER A 16 -40.99 -9.26 4.44
C SER A 16 -39.66 -9.97 4.16
N ILE A 17 -39.19 -9.88 2.92
CA ILE A 17 -37.85 -10.35 2.54
C ILE A 17 -36.84 -9.33 3.06
N THR A 18 -36.23 -9.61 4.21
CA THR A 18 -35.01 -8.91 4.64
C THR A 18 -33.89 -9.26 3.69
N LEU A 19 -33.58 -8.35 2.75
CA LEU A 19 -32.31 -8.40 2.01
C LEU A 19 -31.18 -8.21 3.02
N LEU A 20 -30.48 -9.31 3.33
CA LEU A 20 -29.15 -9.24 3.92
C LEU A 20 -28.23 -8.61 2.88
N ILE A 21 -28.02 -7.30 2.98
CA ILE A 21 -26.92 -6.59 2.34
C ILE A 21 -25.63 -7.14 2.93
N VAL A 22 -25.15 -8.25 2.37
CA VAL A 22 -23.77 -8.70 2.53
C VAL A 22 -22.94 -7.62 1.86
N SER A 23 -22.44 -6.66 2.65
CA SER A 23 -21.46 -5.69 2.18
C SER A 23 -20.28 -6.48 1.61
N CYS A 24 -20.08 -6.40 0.29
CA CYS A 24 -18.90 -6.94 -0.39
C CYS A 24 -17.65 -6.20 0.12
N SER A 25 -17.17 -6.56 1.30
CA SER A 25 -15.81 -6.21 1.70
C SER A 25 -14.88 -6.91 0.73
N ASP A 26 -13.91 -6.17 0.22
CA ASP A 26 -12.87 -6.75 -0.62
C ASP A 26 -12.18 -7.90 0.11
N SER A 27 -11.91 -9.01 -0.57
CA SER A 27 -11.34 -10.18 0.10
C SER A 27 -9.91 -9.90 0.57
N LYS A 28 -9.46 -10.57 1.63
CA LYS A 28 -8.07 -10.49 2.10
C LYS A 28 -7.08 -10.71 0.94
N VAL A 29 -7.37 -11.69 0.08
CA VAL A 29 -6.53 -12.05 -1.09
C VAL A 29 -6.41 -10.87 -2.07
N ASN A 30 -7.51 -10.21 -2.41
CA ASN A 30 -7.47 -9.08 -3.33
C ASN A 30 -6.74 -7.86 -2.71
N GLN A 31 -6.95 -7.60 -1.42
CA GLN A 31 -6.24 -6.55 -0.70
C GLN A 31 -4.72 -6.82 -0.66
N CYS A 32 -4.32 -8.06 -0.41
CA CYS A 32 -2.93 -8.53 -0.49
C CYS A 32 -2.32 -8.30 -1.88
N GLN A 33 -3.05 -8.65 -2.94
CA GLN A 33 -2.60 -8.46 -4.31
C GLN A 33 -2.36 -6.98 -4.63
N LYS A 34 -3.27 -6.07 -4.21
CA LYS A 34 -3.12 -4.63 -4.43
C LYS A 34 -1.84 -4.08 -3.77
N ILE A 35 -1.59 -4.43 -2.51
CA ILE A 35 -0.38 -3.99 -1.78
C ILE A 35 0.86 -4.57 -2.47
N THR A 36 0.85 -5.87 -2.76
CA THR A 36 1.98 -6.58 -3.39
C THR A 36 2.34 -5.97 -4.74
N ASN A 37 1.35 -5.63 -5.56
CA ASN A 37 1.57 -5.00 -6.86
C ASN A 37 2.32 -3.67 -6.74
N VAL A 38 1.94 -2.80 -5.80
CA VAL A 38 2.66 -1.54 -5.58
C VAL A 38 4.09 -1.81 -5.10
N THR A 39 4.28 -2.76 -4.17
CA THR A 39 5.63 -3.07 -3.68
C THR A 39 6.56 -3.60 -4.78
N ASN A 40 6.07 -4.51 -5.62
CA ASN A 40 6.84 -5.09 -6.72
C ASN A 40 7.17 -4.04 -7.79
N LYS A 41 6.19 -3.18 -8.12
CA LYS A 41 6.38 -2.07 -9.06
C LYS A 41 7.43 -1.10 -8.54
N ALA A 42 7.34 -0.69 -7.27
CA ALA A 42 8.30 0.20 -6.65
C ALA A 42 9.73 -0.37 -6.68
N ALA A 43 9.90 -1.66 -6.33
CA ALA A 43 11.19 -2.33 -6.36
C ALA A 43 11.78 -2.40 -7.79
N SER A 44 10.94 -2.72 -8.78
CA SER A 44 11.34 -2.76 -10.19
C SER A 44 11.77 -1.39 -10.72
N GLU A 45 10.96 -0.36 -10.50
CA GLU A 45 11.26 1.02 -10.92
C GLU A 45 12.49 1.57 -10.20
N ALA A 46 12.63 1.35 -8.89
CA ALA A 46 13.80 1.81 -8.12
C ALA A 46 15.11 1.18 -8.61
N LYS A 47 15.09 -0.12 -8.97
CA LYS A 47 16.25 -0.83 -9.50
C LYS A 47 16.73 -0.23 -10.83
N ALA A 48 15.80 0.25 -11.67
CA ALA A 48 16.13 0.86 -12.96
C ALA A 48 16.93 2.17 -12.80
N PHE A 49 16.70 2.94 -11.73
CA PHE A 49 17.35 4.24 -11.52
C PHE A 49 18.55 4.19 -10.56
N ALA A 50 18.45 3.43 -9.47
CA ALA A 50 19.48 3.42 -8.42
C ALA A 50 20.67 2.51 -8.73
N GLY A 51 20.59 1.68 -9.79
CA GLY A 51 21.65 0.74 -10.17
C GLY A 51 22.04 -0.22 -9.03
N GLY A 52 21.09 -0.55 -8.15
CA GLY A 52 21.34 -1.36 -6.95
C GLY A 52 22.20 -0.68 -5.89
N GLY A 53 22.10 0.64 -5.72
CA GLY A 53 22.82 1.40 -4.69
C GLY A 53 24.25 1.81 -5.07
N LYS A 54 24.64 1.59 -6.33
CA LYS A 54 25.96 1.98 -6.87
C LYS A 54 25.92 3.28 -7.67
N ALA A 55 24.73 3.78 -8.00
CA ALA A 55 24.62 5.01 -8.77
C ALA A 55 25.14 6.20 -7.96
N LYS A 56 26.14 6.91 -8.51
CA LYS A 56 26.63 8.18 -7.97
C LYS A 56 26.12 9.38 -8.78
N ASN A 57 25.17 9.14 -9.68
CA ASN A 57 24.55 10.18 -10.49
C ASN A 57 23.39 10.82 -9.68
N PRO A 58 23.49 12.11 -9.30
CA PRO A 58 22.43 12.78 -8.56
C PRO A 58 21.08 12.79 -9.27
N ASP A 59 21.05 12.89 -10.60
CA ASP A 59 19.79 12.96 -11.36
C ASP A 59 19.07 11.61 -11.32
N ALA A 60 19.82 10.51 -11.42
CA ALA A 60 19.27 9.17 -11.26
C ALA A 60 18.74 8.94 -9.83
N MET A 61 19.40 9.52 -8.82
CA MET A 61 18.91 9.50 -7.44
C MET A 61 17.61 10.29 -7.27
N LEU A 62 17.47 11.44 -7.93
CA LEU A 62 16.22 12.19 -7.89
C LEU A 62 15.06 11.42 -8.54
N LEU A 63 15.30 10.74 -9.67
CA LEU A 63 14.29 9.87 -10.29
C LEU A 63 13.89 8.72 -9.36
N ALA A 64 14.87 8.10 -8.68
CA ALA A 64 14.58 7.06 -7.69
C ALA A 64 13.72 7.60 -6.52
N ALA A 65 13.99 8.82 -6.04
CA ALA A 65 13.18 9.47 -5.02
C ALA A 65 11.74 9.74 -5.50
N ASP A 66 11.59 10.22 -6.73
CA ASP A 66 10.27 10.44 -7.35
C ASP A 66 9.47 9.14 -7.45
N THR A 67 10.12 8.03 -7.81
CA THR A 67 9.52 6.68 -7.80
C THR A 67 9.03 6.30 -6.40
N MET A 68 9.81 6.55 -5.34
CA MET A 68 9.40 6.27 -3.97
C MET A 68 8.20 7.13 -3.53
N ASP A 69 8.19 8.43 -3.88
CA ASP A 69 7.04 9.31 -3.60
C ASP A 69 5.76 8.83 -4.30
N LYS A 70 5.91 8.40 -5.57
CA LYS A 70 4.81 7.82 -6.34
C LYS A 70 4.31 6.52 -5.70
N ALA A 71 5.20 5.62 -5.29
CA ALA A 71 4.84 4.39 -4.60
C ALA A 71 4.11 4.66 -3.28
N ALA A 72 4.55 5.66 -2.50
CA ALA A 72 3.85 6.07 -1.28
C ALA A 72 2.43 6.57 -1.55
N LYS A 73 2.22 7.34 -2.63
CA LYS A 73 0.90 7.83 -3.06
C LYS A 73 0.00 6.70 -3.54
N GLU A 74 0.52 5.82 -4.39
CA GLU A 74 -0.20 4.64 -4.89
C GLU A 74 -0.61 3.71 -3.74
N MET A 75 0.31 3.46 -2.78
CA MET A 75 0.04 2.67 -1.59
C MET A 75 -1.03 3.32 -0.70
N ALA A 76 -0.99 4.65 -0.51
CA ALA A 76 -1.99 5.37 0.29
C ALA A 76 -3.41 5.24 -0.30
N ALA A 77 -3.53 5.25 -1.62
CA ALA A 77 -4.79 5.15 -2.35
C ALA A 77 -5.46 3.76 -2.27
N ILE A 78 -4.74 2.73 -1.83
CA ILE A 78 -5.33 1.39 -1.65
C ILE A 78 -6.29 1.43 -0.46
N ASN A 79 -7.57 1.14 -0.73
CA ASN A 79 -8.53 0.87 0.33
C ASN A 79 -8.29 -0.52 0.91
N VAL A 80 -8.16 -0.59 2.23
CA VAL A 80 -7.88 -1.83 2.98
C VAL A 80 -8.83 -1.85 4.16
N SER A 81 -9.61 -2.91 4.31
CA SER A 81 -10.48 -3.13 5.48
C SER A 81 -9.76 -3.91 6.57
N ASP A 82 -8.88 -4.84 6.18
CA ASP A 82 -8.11 -5.68 7.09
C ASP A 82 -7.11 -4.87 7.93
N SER A 83 -7.14 -5.05 9.25
CA SER A 83 -6.31 -4.28 10.19
C SER A 83 -4.82 -4.55 10.02
N LYS A 84 -4.43 -5.80 9.76
CA LYS A 84 -3.01 -6.16 9.60
C LYS A 84 -2.46 -5.65 8.28
N LEU A 85 -3.26 -5.70 7.21
CA LEU A 85 -2.89 -5.08 5.94
C LEU A 85 -2.80 -3.55 6.05
N LYS A 86 -3.61 -2.89 6.89
CA LYS A 86 -3.45 -1.44 7.16
C LYS A 86 -2.11 -1.12 7.82
N GLU A 87 -1.64 -1.98 8.75
CA GLU A 87 -0.32 -1.83 9.37
C GLU A 87 0.79 -1.92 8.33
N TYR A 88 0.79 -2.97 7.49
CA TYR A 88 1.78 -3.11 6.42
C TYR A 88 1.73 -1.95 5.42
N LYS A 89 0.53 -1.55 4.99
CA LYS A 89 0.33 -0.38 4.12
C LYS A 89 0.98 0.87 4.71
N THR A 90 0.73 1.13 5.99
CA THR A 90 1.30 2.28 6.71
C THR A 90 2.82 2.19 6.81
N GLY A 91 3.35 0.99 7.10
CA GLY A 91 4.78 0.72 7.12
C GLY A 91 5.47 1.03 5.80
N PHE A 92 4.92 0.54 4.68
CA PHE A 92 5.44 0.83 3.34
C PHE A 92 5.35 2.32 2.98
N ILE A 93 4.22 2.98 3.27
CA ILE A 93 4.07 4.43 3.03
C ILE A 93 5.16 5.21 3.76
N LYS A 94 5.41 4.89 5.04
CA LYS A 94 6.44 5.54 5.84
C LYS A 94 7.82 5.29 5.23
N MET A 95 8.16 4.04 4.97
CA MET A 95 9.45 3.64 4.40
C MET A 95 9.73 4.34 3.07
N TYR A 96 8.75 4.38 2.16
CA TYR A 96 8.90 5.04 0.86
C TYR A 96 9.13 6.55 1.01
N ARG A 97 8.39 7.23 1.89
CA ARG A 97 8.60 8.66 2.15
C ARG A 97 9.97 8.95 2.75
N ASP A 98 10.39 8.15 3.73
CA ASP A 98 11.70 8.30 4.37
C ASP A 98 12.84 8.03 3.39
N THR A 99 12.65 7.03 2.51
CA THR A 99 13.62 6.67 1.45
C THR A 99 13.70 7.78 0.40
N SER A 100 12.57 8.31 -0.06
CA SER A 100 12.52 9.46 -0.98
C SER A 100 13.31 10.65 -0.43
N LYS A 101 12.98 11.07 0.80
CA LYS A 101 13.66 12.19 1.47
C LYS A 101 15.17 11.96 1.57
N SER A 102 15.59 10.80 2.10
CA SER A 102 17.01 10.47 2.29
C SER A 102 17.77 10.37 0.97
N THR A 103 17.10 9.90 -0.09
CA THR A 103 17.68 9.82 -1.45
C THR A 103 17.92 11.22 -2.02
N ARG A 104 17.01 12.18 -1.80
CA ARG A 104 17.20 13.58 -2.24
C ARG A 104 18.33 14.25 -1.47
N GLU A 105 18.44 14.02 -0.16
CA GLU A 105 19.55 14.50 0.66
C GLU A 105 20.90 13.95 0.16
N PHE A 106 20.96 12.65 -0.15
CA PHE A 106 22.12 12.03 -0.74
C PHE A 106 22.48 12.60 -2.12
N ALA A 107 21.49 12.81 -2.99
CA ALA A 107 21.68 13.45 -4.30
C ALA A 107 22.24 14.89 -4.16
N ALA A 108 21.73 15.65 -3.19
CA ALA A 108 22.23 17.00 -2.92
C ALA A 108 23.67 16.99 -2.43
N ALA A 109 24.03 16.09 -1.51
CA ALA A 109 25.41 15.93 -1.03
C ALA A 109 26.38 15.54 -2.17
N LEU A 110 25.95 14.64 -3.07
CA LEU A 110 26.72 14.28 -4.27
C LEU A 110 26.96 15.49 -5.19
N ARG A 111 25.93 16.31 -5.45
CA ARG A 111 26.07 17.53 -6.28
C ARG A 111 27.04 18.53 -5.67
N LYS A 112 27.02 18.71 -4.35
CA LYS A 112 27.91 19.62 -3.63
C LYS A 112 29.33 19.09 -3.47
N LYS A 113 29.58 17.80 -3.77
CA LYS A 113 30.88 17.11 -3.60
C LYS A 113 31.41 17.14 -2.15
N GLU A 114 30.52 17.28 -1.18
CA GLU A 114 30.84 17.32 0.25
C GLU A 114 31.01 15.90 0.80
N ARG A 115 32.25 15.37 0.79
CA ARG A 115 32.51 13.97 1.19
C ARG A 115 31.92 13.57 2.55
N PRO A 116 32.06 14.36 3.64
CA PRO A 116 31.44 14.00 4.92
C PRO A 116 29.91 13.92 4.85
N ALA A 117 29.29 14.84 4.10
CA ALA A 117 27.85 14.84 3.90
C ALA A 117 27.38 13.65 3.06
N VAL A 118 28.16 13.23 2.06
CA VAL A 118 27.86 12.03 1.25
C VAL A 118 27.82 10.77 2.11
N GLU A 119 28.79 10.59 3.02
CA GLU A 119 28.79 9.42 3.91
C GLU A 119 27.61 9.46 4.88
N SER A 120 27.37 10.60 5.53
CA SER A 120 26.25 10.75 6.47
C SER A 120 24.89 10.50 5.79
N THR A 121 24.67 11.08 4.61
CA THR A 121 23.40 10.93 3.88
C THR A 121 23.23 9.52 3.29
N LEU A 122 24.32 8.84 2.95
CA LEU A 122 24.29 7.42 2.58
C LEU A 122 23.83 6.53 3.74
N GLN A 123 24.31 6.80 4.96
CA GLN A 123 23.88 6.04 6.15
C GLN A 123 22.41 6.28 6.45
N ASN A 124 21.93 7.53 6.36
CA ASN A 124 20.51 7.85 6.50
C ASN A 124 19.66 7.10 5.46
N LEU A 125 20.11 7.06 4.20
CA LEU A 125 19.44 6.31 3.14
C LEU A 125 19.36 4.81 3.45
N LYS A 126 20.46 4.19 3.91
CA LYS A 126 20.46 2.78 4.32
C LYS A 126 19.47 2.52 5.46
N GLN A 127 19.41 3.40 6.45
CA GLN A 127 18.46 3.29 7.56
C GLN A 127 17.01 3.43 7.10
N ALA A 128 16.74 4.32 6.13
CA ALA A 128 15.40 4.48 5.56
C ALA A 128 14.92 3.23 4.79
N ILE A 129 15.85 2.49 4.18
CA ILE A 129 15.57 1.23 3.44
C ILE A 129 15.50 0.01 4.37
N ALA A 130 16.18 0.05 5.53
CA ALA A 130 16.30 -1.08 6.45
C ALA A 130 14.99 -1.81 6.82
N PRO A 131 13.81 -1.16 6.91
CA PRO A 131 12.55 -1.85 7.18
C PRO A 131 12.08 -2.81 6.07
N GLU A 132 12.55 -2.64 4.82
CA GLU A 132 12.04 -3.33 3.64
C GLU A 132 11.95 -4.86 3.79
N PRO A 133 13.00 -5.59 4.22
CA PRO A 133 12.93 -7.04 4.33
C PRO A 133 11.86 -7.51 5.32
N SER A 134 11.72 -6.81 6.45
CA SER A 134 10.73 -7.15 7.47
C SER A 134 9.29 -6.91 6.99
N LEU A 135 9.07 -5.81 6.26
CA LEU A 135 7.77 -5.48 5.70
C LEU A 135 7.37 -6.45 4.59
N LEU A 136 8.29 -6.78 3.68
CA LEU A 136 8.05 -7.73 2.59
C LEU A 136 7.78 -9.14 3.11
N ASN A 137 8.61 -9.64 4.03
CA ASN A 137 8.43 -10.96 4.61
C ASN A 137 7.14 -11.05 5.43
N GLY A 138 6.86 -10.04 6.27
CA GLY A 138 5.64 -9.99 7.05
C GLY A 138 4.38 -9.96 6.17
N LEU A 139 4.37 -9.13 5.14
CA LEU A 139 3.27 -9.08 4.17
C LEU A 139 3.10 -10.43 3.48
N LYS A 140 4.20 -11.02 2.97
CA LYS A 140 4.17 -12.31 2.28
C LYS A 140 3.59 -13.41 3.17
N THR A 141 4.12 -13.60 4.38
CA THR A 141 3.62 -14.60 5.32
C THR A 141 2.15 -14.39 5.64
N TYR A 142 1.75 -13.14 5.89
CA TYR A 142 0.37 -12.83 6.22
C TYR A 142 -0.59 -13.10 5.05
N CYS A 143 -0.17 -12.85 3.82
CA CYS A 143 -0.98 -13.06 2.61
C CYS A 143 -1.04 -14.52 2.14
N GLN A 144 -0.18 -15.40 2.67
CA GLN A 144 -0.15 -16.82 2.35
C GLN A 144 -0.93 -17.70 3.36
N GLY A 145 -1.12 -17.22 4.59
CA GLY A 145 -2.00 -17.85 5.58
C GLY A 145 -3.44 -17.39 5.45
#